data_AF-A0A2G8RZI0-F1
#
_entry.id   AF-A0A2G8RZI0-F1
#
_cell.length_a   1.000
_cell.length_b   1.000
_cell.length_c   1.000
_cell.angle_alpha   90.00
_cell.angle_beta   90.00
_cell.angle_gamma   90.00
#
_symmetry.space_group_name_H-M   'P 1'
#
loop_
_entity.id
_entity.type
_entity.pdbx_description
1 polymer ?
#
loop_
_entity_poly.entity_id
_entity_poly.type
_entity_poly.pdbx_seq_one_letter_code
_entity_poly.pdbx_strand_id
1 'polypeptide(L)'
;MLSDAVVTEQDAVLERHPELYFSDGDIVLAAKFSSSNSTASSPPKYQLYRVHKPFLSHNSPVFANLFGDAAPGELYDDVPLVEMIGDTAEALASLLTFIYNISEIKIARWDPNTPIAVSPTVRIADKYLVDGLHKYLVQKVQDDWPLTLEDWDRREAEIEAMRRAKDISGAPSPSQSLSPSTSQPPSLAHAVPEPASAIRFALEFGCPSILPAAFYQLARTHVMKDWDSPHSFVARTDLPARWTLLYSAELMRLLRGQTRMSEDGAASLSTDETFSAILQPGCLPWWENTAFPWFVRREVEESDGREDSEAYPCYALLVRLFAAVFREAAPGVRDPLKALKECVDYERAFPESGTAKRLCTGCDERFKEWIPGARRELWRKLPVYFEVPSSSSQ
;
A
#
# COMPACT_ATOMS: atom_id res chain seq x y z
N MET A 1 -42.55 -29.18 10.03
CA MET A 1 -41.33 -28.59 9.44
C MET A 1 -40.81 -27.59 10.46
N LEU A 2 -39.55 -27.74 10.84
CA LEU A 2 -38.95 -27.22 12.06
C LEU A 2 -38.94 -25.69 12.07
N SER A 3 -39.47 -25.11 13.14
CA SER A 3 -39.32 -23.71 13.51
C SER A 3 -37.97 -23.52 14.18
N ASP A 4 -37.07 -22.75 13.60
CA ASP A 4 -35.86 -22.27 14.25
C ASP A 4 -36.25 -21.19 15.27
N ALA A 5 -36.61 -21.62 16.47
CA ALA A 5 -36.70 -20.74 17.63
C ALA A 5 -35.26 -20.47 18.11
N VAL A 6 -34.80 -19.24 17.91
CA VAL A 6 -33.54 -18.76 18.45
C VAL A 6 -33.69 -18.67 19.96
N VAL A 7 -32.97 -19.52 20.68
CA VAL A 7 -32.91 -19.51 22.15
C VAL A 7 -31.69 -18.71 22.54
N THR A 8 -31.86 -17.47 23.00
CA THR A 8 -30.87 -16.88 23.90
C THR A 8 -30.73 -17.86 25.07
N GLU A 9 -29.54 -18.47 25.20
CA GLU A 9 -29.26 -19.45 26.26
C GLU A 9 -29.69 -18.86 27.62
N GLN A 10 -30.41 -19.64 28.43
CA GLN A 10 -31.11 -19.18 29.65
C GLN A 10 -30.23 -18.51 30.72
N ASP A 11 -28.91 -18.50 30.55
CA ASP A 11 -27.91 -17.87 31.43
C ASP A 11 -27.10 -16.75 30.74
N ALA A 12 -27.52 -16.28 29.55
CA ALA A 12 -26.79 -15.27 28.79
C ALA A 12 -26.77 -13.90 29.49
N VAL A 13 -25.60 -13.25 29.51
CA VAL A 13 -25.44 -11.89 30.04
C VAL A 13 -25.75 -10.88 28.94
N LEU A 14 -26.80 -10.08 29.13
CA LEU A 14 -27.22 -9.04 28.20
C LEU A 14 -26.78 -7.66 28.69
N GLU A 15 -26.03 -6.91 27.88
CA GLU A 15 -25.56 -5.57 28.20
C GLU A 15 -26.11 -4.56 27.18
N ARG A 16 -26.63 -3.41 27.64
CA ARG A 16 -27.08 -2.32 26.75
C ARG A 16 -25.88 -1.49 26.28
N HIS A 17 -25.80 -1.20 24.98
CA HIS A 17 -24.72 -0.36 24.46
C HIS A 17 -24.85 1.07 25.01
N PRO A 18 -23.77 1.71 25.49
CA PRO A 18 -23.87 3.01 26.16
C PRO A 18 -24.40 4.13 25.25
N GLU A 19 -24.11 4.07 23.95
CA GLU A 19 -24.40 5.17 23.00
C GLU A 19 -25.41 4.80 21.91
N LEU A 20 -25.67 3.50 21.71
CA LEU A 20 -26.49 2.98 20.60
C LEU A 20 -27.73 2.25 21.14
N TYR A 21 -28.19 2.69 22.30
CA TYR A 21 -29.38 2.20 22.97
C TYR A 21 -30.35 3.36 23.18
N PHE A 22 -31.08 3.69 22.13
CA PHE A 22 -32.00 4.82 22.10
C PHE A 22 -33.32 4.45 22.80
N SER A 23 -33.78 5.33 23.71
CA SER A 23 -35.03 5.10 24.45
C SER A 23 -36.27 5.04 23.56
N ASP A 24 -36.21 5.66 22.38
CA ASP A 24 -37.27 5.74 21.37
C ASP A 24 -37.07 4.75 20.21
N GLY A 25 -36.05 3.89 20.26
CA GLY A 25 -35.84 2.86 19.24
C GLY A 25 -36.99 1.84 19.22
N ASP A 26 -37.29 1.33 18.03
CA ASP A 26 -38.44 0.46 17.70
C ASP A 26 -38.02 -1.00 17.43
N ILE A 27 -36.74 -1.33 17.64
CA ILE A 27 -36.17 -2.68 17.59
C ILE A 27 -34.94 -2.78 18.50
N VAL A 28 -34.71 -3.95 19.09
CA VAL A 28 -33.45 -4.30 19.75
C VAL A 28 -32.71 -5.35 18.93
N LEU A 29 -31.48 -5.04 18.55
CA LEU A 29 -30.56 -6.01 17.94
C LEU A 29 -29.62 -6.55 19.02
N ALA A 30 -29.43 -7.87 19.07
CA ALA A 30 -28.49 -8.52 19.98
C ALA A 30 -27.33 -9.14 19.20
N ALA A 31 -26.09 -8.85 19.57
CA ALA A 31 -24.91 -9.46 18.96
C ALA A 31 -23.95 -9.99 20.03
N LYS A 32 -23.34 -11.13 19.76
CA LYS A 32 -22.45 -11.82 20.71
C LYS A 32 -21.09 -11.13 20.74
N PHE A 33 -20.49 -10.96 21.92
CA PHE A 33 -19.11 -10.47 22.00
C PHE A 33 -18.12 -11.46 21.36
N SER A 34 -17.07 -10.94 20.72
CA SER A 34 -15.97 -11.77 20.21
C SER A 34 -15.12 -12.29 21.36
N SER A 35 -15.56 -13.34 22.05
CA SER A 35 -14.86 -13.93 23.21
C SER A 35 -13.38 -14.26 22.90
N SER A 36 -12.43 -13.46 23.40
CA SER A 36 -11.00 -13.83 23.39
C SER A 36 -10.56 -14.60 24.65
N ASN A 37 -11.34 -14.54 25.74
CA ASN A 37 -10.94 -15.03 27.07
C ASN A 37 -12.01 -15.91 27.76
N SER A 38 -13.03 -16.39 27.05
CA SER A 38 -14.05 -17.24 27.65
C SER A 38 -13.50 -18.65 27.89
N THR A 39 -13.22 -18.99 29.15
CA THR A 39 -13.16 -20.39 29.57
C THR A 39 -14.51 -21.04 29.24
N ALA A 40 -14.51 -22.32 28.90
CA ALA A 40 -15.71 -23.08 28.48
C ALA A 40 -16.88 -23.09 29.49
N SER A 41 -16.73 -22.44 30.66
CA SER A 41 -17.73 -22.35 31.73
C SER A 41 -18.34 -20.95 31.93
N SER A 42 -17.94 -19.94 31.15
CA SER A 42 -18.53 -18.59 31.27
C SER A 42 -19.76 -18.47 30.38
N PRO A 43 -20.89 -17.89 30.86
CA PRO A 43 -22.08 -17.70 30.03
C PRO A 43 -21.78 -16.80 28.83
N PRO A 44 -22.49 -16.99 27.70
CA PRO A 44 -22.34 -16.11 26.55
C PRO A 44 -22.75 -14.69 26.92
N LYS A 45 -21.98 -13.71 26.41
CA LYS A 45 -22.26 -12.29 26.61
C LYS A 45 -22.74 -11.68 25.30
N TYR A 46 -23.81 -10.89 25.36
CA TYR A 46 -24.37 -10.15 24.24
C TYR A 46 -24.38 -8.65 24.52
N GLN A 47 -24.13 -7.88 23.48
CA GLN A 47 -24.42 -6.44 23.45
C GLN A 47 -25.76 -6.22 22.77
N LEU A 48 -26.62 -5.43 23.40
CA LEU A 48 -27.91 -5.00 22.91
C LEU A 48 -27.81 -3.57 22.35
N TYR A 49 -28.42 -3.38 21.18
CA TYR A 49 -28.52 -2.11 20.47
C TYR A 49 -29.99 -1.81 20.25
N ARG A 50 -30.52 -0.75 20.86
CA ARG A 50 -31.90 -0.32 20.64
C ARG A 50 -31.89 0.83 19.64
N VAL A 51 -32.41 0.56 18.44
CA VAL A 51 -32.22 1.39 17.24
C VAL A 51 -33.53 1.54 16.46
N HIS A 52 -33.49 2.30 15.37
CA HIS A 52 -34.66 2.64 14.56
C HIS A 52 -34.67 1.88 13.23
N LYS A 53 -35.70 1.07 12.98
CA LYS A 53 -35.90 0.32 11.73
C LYS A 53 -35.80 1.21 10.49
N PRO A 54 -36.42 2.41 10.42
CA PRO A 54 -36.36 3.24 9.22
C PRO A 54 -34.94 3.64 8.82
N PHE A 55 -34.07 3.92 9.79
CA PHE A 55 -32.67 4.29 9.54
C PHE A 55 -31.89 3.11 8.96
N LEU A 56 -32.07 1.93 9.53
CA LEU A 56 -31.42 0.71 9.05
C LEU A 56 -31.95 0.30 7.67
N SER A 57 -33.27 0.27 7.47
CA SER A 57 -33.89 -0.08 6.18
C SER A 57 -33.53 0.90 5.06
N HIS A 58 -33.34 2.18 5.37
CA HIS A 58 -32.93 3.18 4.38
C HIS A 58 -31.50 2.93 3.88
N ASN A 59 -30.60 2.49 4.77
CA ASN A 59 -29.19 2.31 4.46
C ASN A 59 -28.84 0.87 4.04
N SER A 60 -29.73 -0.09 4.25
CA SER A 60 -29.49 -1.51 3.99
C SER A 60 -30.76 -2.20 3.48
N PRO A 61 -30.74 -2.75 2.26
CA PRO A 61 -31.84 -3.58 1.76
C PRO A 61 -31.96 -4.89 2.56
N VAL A 62 -30.87 -5.39 3.15
CA VAL A 62 -30.87 -6.60 3.99
C VAL A 62 -31.69 -6.35 5.26
N PHE A 63 -31.47 -5.21 5.94
CA PHE A 63 -32.30 -4.84 7.09
C PHE A 63 -33.76 -4.57 6.69
N ALA A 64 -34.00 -3.93 5.53
CA ALA A 64 -35.36 -3.70 5.05
C ALA A 64 -36.15 -5.02 4.88
N ASN A 65 -35.52 -6.04 4.29
CA ASN A 65 -36.13 -7.35 4.13
C ASN A 65 -36.27 -8.09 5.48
N LEU A 66 -35.22 -8.06 6.31
CA LEU A 66 -35.23 -8.68 7.64
C LEU A 66 -36.42 -8.21 8.49
N PHE A 67 -36.77 -6.93 8.42
CA PHE A 67 -37.89 -6.37 9.19
C PHE A 67 -39.24 -6.53 8.48
N GLY A 68 -39.26 -6.71 7.16
CA GLY A 68 -40.48 -6.96 6.38
C GLY A 68 -41.01 -8.38 6.54
N ASP A 69 -40.11 -9.36 6.69
CA ASP A 69 -40.44 -10.79 6.76
C ASP A 69 -40.55 -11.33 8.20
N ALA A 70 -40.33 -10.49 9.21
CA ALA A 70 -40.31 -10.92 10.60
C ALA A 70 -41.70 -11.35 11.12
N ALA A 71 -41.85 -12.63 11.46
CA ALA A 71 -42.94 -13.14 12.30
C ALA A 71 -42.87 -12.52 13.72
N PRO A 72 -43.96 -12.51 14.52
CA PRO A 72 -43.90 -12.01 15.89
C PRO A 72 -42.83 -12.76 16.70
N GLY A 73 -41.72 -12.08 16.96
CA GLY A 73 -40.58 -12.59 17.71
C GLY A 73 -40.65 -12.26 19.19
N GLU A 74 -39.58 -12.62 19.90
CA GLU A 74 -39.37 -12.24 21.29
C GLU A 74 -39.34 -10.71 21.44
N LEU A 75 -39.80 -10.21 22.59
CA LEU A 75 -39.78 -8.78 22.92
C LEU A 75 -38.73 -8.52 24.01
N TYR A 76 -38.00 -7.41 23.87
CA TYR A 76 -37.13 -6.87 24.90
C TYR A 76 -37.43 -5.38 25.06
N ASP A 77 -37.72 -4.93 26.28
CA ASP A 77 -38.20 -3.57 26.57
C ASP A 77 -39.35 -3.14 25.64
N ASP A 78 -40.35 -4.03 25.50
CA ASP A 78 -41.58 -3.84 24.72
C ASP A 78 -41.40 -3.65 23.20
N VAL A 79 -40.20 -3.91 22.67
CA VAL A 79 -39.92 -3.88 21.22
C VAL A 79 -39.35 -5.22 20.73
N PRO A 80 -39.49 -5.55 19.43
CA PRO A 80 -38.94 -6.79 18.89
C PRO A 80 -37.44 -6.94 19.13
N LEU A 81 -37.03 -8.11 19.62
CA LEU A 81 -35.65 -8.53 19.77
C LEU A 81 -35.24 -9.38 18.58
N VAL A 82 -34.12 -9.04 17.95
CA VAL A 82 -33.53 -9.80 16.84
C VAL A 82 -32.07 -10.11 17.16
N GLU A 83 -31.73 -11.39 17.24
CA GLU A 83 -30.35 -11.82 17.36
C GLU A 83 -29.64 -11.76 16.00
N MET A 84 -28.52 -11.07 15.96
CA MET A 84 -27.68 -10.88 14.77
C MET A 84 -26.68 -12.04 14.67
N ILE A 85 -27.20 -13.21 14.30
CA ILE A 85 -26.43 -14.45 14.27
C ILE A 85 -25.23 -14.32 13.32
N GLY A 86 -24.06 -14.68 13.84
CA GLY A 86 -22.80 -14.65 13.10
C GLY A 86 -22.12 -13.27 13.03
N ASP A 87 -22.71 -12.22 13.62
CA ASP A 87 -22.02 -10.94 13.81
C ASP A 87 -21.47 -10.83 15.22
N THR A 88 -20.28 -10.23 15.33
CA THR A 88 -19.75 -9.85 16.64
C THR A 88 -20.33 -8.51 17.07
N ALA A 89 -20.43 -8.30 18.38
CA ALA A 89 -20.87 -7.04 18.96
C ALA A 89 -20.06 -5.85 18.40
N GLU A 90 -18.74 -5.98 18.30
CA GLU A 90 -17.83 -4.92 17.87
C GLU A 90 -18.05 -4.54 16.40
N ALA A 91 -18.24 -5.53 15.53
CA ALA A 91 -18.51 -5.28 14.11
C ALA A 91 -19.86 -4.58 13.92
N LEU A 92 -20.90 -5.06 14.62
CA LEU A 92 -22.23 -4.44 14.56
C LEU A 92 -22.22 -3.02 15.13
N ALA A 93 -21.52 -2.78 16.24
CA ALA A 93 -21.34 -1.44 16.79
C ALA A 93 -20.72 -0.50 15.74
N SER A 94 -19.65 -0.94 15.06
CA SER A 94 -19.00 -0.12 14.03
C SER A 94 -19.93 0.26 12.88
N LEU A 95 -20.73 -0.69 12.38
CA LEU A 95 -21.75 -0.43 11.36
C LEU A 95 -22.78 0.59 11.84
N LEU A 96 -23.33 0.38 13.03
CA LEU A 96 -24.35 1.26 13.60
C LEU A 96 -23.80 2.66 13.89
N THR A 97 -22.60 2.77 14.44
CA THR A 97 -21.92 4.06 14.64
C THR A 97 -21.78 4.82 13.31
N PHE A 98 -21.52 4.13 12.20
CA PHE A 98 -21.50 4.81 10.90
C PHE A 98 -22.89 5.29 10.46
N ILE A 99 -23.93 4.49 10.65
CA ILE A 99 -25.30 4.86 10.26
C ILE A 99 -25.82 6.04 11.09
N TYR A 100 -25.53 6.07 12.39
CA TYR A 100 -26.08 7.08 13.32
C TYR A 100 -25.14 8.27 13.54
N ASN A 101 -23.83 8.05 13.59
CA ASN A 101 -22.83 9.03 14.06
C ASN A 101 -21.69 9.24 13.05
N ILE A 102 -21.99 9.25 11.74
CA ILE A 102 -20.96 9.37 10.68
C ILE A 102 -19.98 10.54 10.89
N SER A 103 -20.45 11.67 11.45
CA SER A 103 -19.63 12.87 11.70
C SER A 103 -18.55 12.67 12.76
N GLU A 104 -18.67 11.66 13.61
CA GLU A 104 -17.72 11.37 14.69
C GLU A 104 -16.56 10.49 14.21
N ILE A 105 -16.70 9.86 13.05
CA ILE A 105 -15.71 8.93 12.50
C ILE A 105 -14.53 9.71 11.90
N LYS A 106 -13.41 9.68 12.61
CA LYS A 106 -12.15 10.33 12.21
C LYS A 106 -11.17 9.29 11.69
N ILE A 107 -11.01 9.26 10.37
CA ILE A 107 -9.96 8.49 9.71
C ILE A 107 -8.84 9.47 9.36
N ALA A 108 -7.70 9.33 10.03
CA ALA A 108 -6.55 10.18 9.80
C ALA A 108 -5.89 9.85 8.45
N ARG A 109 -5.52 10.89 7.69
CA ARG A 109 -4.72 10.75 6.48
C ARG A 109 -3.41 10.04 6.83
N TRP A 110 -3.03 9.05 6.03
CA TRP A 110 -1.76 8.33 6.12
C TRP A 110 -1.55 7.53 7.41
N ASP A 111 -2.62 7.25 8.18
CA ASP A 111 -2.50 6.34 9.31
C ASP A 111 -2.22 4.92 8.80
N PRO A 112 -1.07 4.31 9.15
CA PRO A 112 -0.70 2.97 8.70
C PRO A 112 -1.67 1.88 9.20
N ASN A 113 -2.52 2.16 10.19
CA ASN A 113 -3.50 1.23 10.72
C ASN A 113 -4.85 1.33 10.01
N THR A 114 -5.11 2.38 9.22
CA THR A 114 -6.41 2.60 8.56
C THR A 114 -6.91 1.34 7.84
N PRO A 115 -6.12 0.64 6.99
CA PRO A 115 -6.62 -0.54 6.29
C PRO A 115 -7.09 -1.64 7.26
N ILE A 116 -6.33 -1.89 8.32
CA ILE A 116 -6.65 -2.94 9.32
C ILE A 116 -7.88 -2.53 10.16
N ALA A 117 -7.92 -1.27 10.59
CA ALA A 117 -8.95 -0.75 11.47
C ALA A 117 -10.32 -0.74 10.78
N VAL A 118 -10.36 -0.46 9.47
CA VAL A 118 -11.62 -0.36 8.73
C VAL A 118 -12.07 -1.69 8.11
N SER A 119 -11.20 -2.70 7.92
CA SER A 119 -11.56 -4.01 7.34
C SER A 119 -12.80 -4.67 8.00
N PRO A 120 -12.90 -4.78 9.35
CA PRO A 120 -14.08 -5.40 9.97
C PRO A 120 -15.38 -4.67 9.62
N THR A 121 -15.33 -3.35 9.54
CA THR A 121 -16.46 -2.49 9.20
C THR A 121 -16.87 -2.63 7.73
N VAL A 122 -15.90 -2.77 6.81
CA VAL A 122 -16.22 -3.02 5.40
C VAL A 122 -16.88 -4.39 5.21
N ARG A 123 -16.39 -5.45 5.88
CA ARG A 123 -17.00 -6.79 5.81
C ARG A 123 -18.46 -6.80 6.26
N ILE A 124 -18.78 -6.13 7.37
CA ILE A 124 -20.15 -6.07 7.84
C ILE A 124 -21.01 -5.14 6.96
N ALA A 125 -20.43 -4.07 6.40
CA ALA A 125 -21.11 -3.25 5.39
C ALA A 125 -21.47 -4.09 4.15
N ASP A 126 -20.58 -4.96 3.69
CA ASP A 126 -20.84 -5.88 2.57
C ASP A 126 -21.94 -6.89 2.91
N LYS A 127 -21.89 -7.48 4.12
CA LYS A 127 -22.91 -8.43 4.60
C LYS A 127 -24.32 -7.80 4.59
N TYR A 128 -24.42 -6.54 4.98
CA TYR A 128 -25.69 -5.81 5.04
C TYR A 128 -25.94 -4.92 3.80
N LEU A 129 -25.11 -5.00 2.76
CA LEU A 129 -25.24 -4.21 1.53
C LEU A 129 -25.36 -2.69 1.78
N VAL A 130 -24.55 -2.17 2.70
CA VAL A 130 -24.44 -0.73 2.98
C VAL A 130 -23.39 -0.12 2.04
N ASP A 131 -23.73 -0.07 0.75
CA ASP A 131 -22.79 0.28 -0.32
C ASP A 131 -22.10 1.65 -0.13
N GLY A 132 -22.82 2.63 0.43
CA GLY A 132 -22.28 3.95 0.71
C GLY A 132 -21.11 3.90 1.70
N LEU A 133 -21.21 3.06 2.73
CA LEU A 133 -20.17 2.83 3.71
C LEU A 133 -18.98 2.10 3.10
N HIS A 134 -19.21 1.02 2.36
CA HIS A 134 -18.15 0.30 1.65
C HIS A 134 -17.35 1.27 0.78
N LYS A 135 -18.03 2.00 -0.12
CA LYS A 135 -17.38 2.93 -1.06
C LYS A 135 -16.60 4.02 -0.32
N TYR A 136 -17.16 4.57 0.76
CA TYR A 136 -16.49 5.59 1.56
C TYR A 136 -15.17 5.06 2.18
N LEU A 137 -15.20 3.90 2.84
CA LEU A 137 -14.01 3.36 3.51
C LEU A 137 -12.95 2.88 2.52
N VAL A 138 -13.36 2.26 1.41
CA VAL A 138 -12.44 1.87 0.34
C VAL A 138 -11.78 3.11 -0.27
N GLN A 139 -12.56 4.16 -0.56
CA GLN A 139 -12.01 5.42 -1.06
C GLN A 139 -11.02 6.05 -0.07
N LYS A 140 -11.29 5.98 1.25
CA LYS A 140 -10.36 6.50 2.27
C LYS A 140 -9.02 5.80 2.27
N VAL A 141 -9.00 4.48 2.12
CA VAL A 141 -7.73 3.75 1.96
C VAL A 141 -7.09 4.10 0.63
N GLN A 142 -7.87 4.25 -0.45
CA GLN A 142 -7.35 4.61 -1.77
C GLN A 142 -6.69 5.99 -1.81
N ASP A 143 -7.28 6.99 -1.15
CA ASP A 143 -6.80 8.38 -1.11
C ASP A 143 -5.37 8.51 -0.53
N ASP A 144 -4.94 7.53 0.27
CA ASP A 144 -3.62 7.50 0.88
C ASP A 144 -2.52 6.98 -0.08
N TRP A 145 -2.89 6.39 -1.22
CA TRP A 145 -1.96 5.77 -2.18
C TRP A 145 -1.89 6.51 -3.52
N PRO A 146 -0.68 6.67 -4.09
CA PRO A 146 -0.52 7.35 -5.37
C PRO A 146 -1.01 6.50 -6.54
N LEU A 147 -1.77 7.12 -7.45
CA LEU A 147 -2.30 6.46 -8.65
C LEU A 147 -1.49 6.83 -9.90
N THR A 148 -0.82 7.98 -9.88
CA THR A 148 0.08 8.43 -10.95
C THR A 148 1.52 8.59 -10.47
N LEU A 149 2.45 8.69 -11.42
CA LEU A 149 3.86 8.95 -11.12
C LEU A 149 4.05 10.32 -10.43
N GLU A 150 3.24 11.31 -10.79
CA GLU A 150 3.26 12.64 -10.17
C GLU A 150 2.78 12.58 -8.71
N ASP A 151 1.74 11.80 -8.42
CA ASP A 151 1.28 11.55 -7.05
C ASP A 151 2.36 10.83 -6.22
N TRP A 152 3.06 9.87 -6.84
CA TRP A 152 4.19 9.18 -6.22
C TRP A 152 5.31 10.15 -5.88
N ASP A 153 5.69 11.02 -6.84
CA ASP A 153 6.72 12.04 -6.63
C ASP A 153 6.36 13.04 -5.53
N ARG A 154 5.09 13.46 -5.47
CA ARG A 154 4.58 14.34 -4.40
C ARG A 154 4.65 13.66 -3.04
N ARG A 155 4.20 12.40 -2.95
CA ARG A 155 4.27 11.59 -1.74
C ARG A 155 5.70 11.41 -1.26
N GLU A 156 6.63 11.01 -2.13
CA GLU A 156 8.04 10.83 -1.78
C GLU A 156 8.69 12.14 -1.31
N ALA A 157 8.35 13.28 -1.93
CA ALA A 157 8.84 14.59 -1.50
C ALA A 157 8.34 14.97 -0.09
N GLU A 158 7.08 14.68 0.23
CA GLU A 158 6.51 14.90 1.56
C GLU A 158 7.15 13.99 2.61
N ILE A 159 7.34 12.70 2.30
CA ILE A 159 8.05 11.75 3.18
C ILE A 159 9.50 12.22 3.43
N GLU A 160 10.19 12.70 2.40
CA GLU A 160 11.55 13.23 2.53
C GLU A 160 11.61 14.53 3.34
N ALA A 161 10.59 15.38 3.25
CA ALA A 161 10.47 16.55 4.12
C ALA A 161 10.24 16.13 5.58
N MET A 162 9.40 15.12 5.84
CA MET A 162 9.19 14.55 7.17
C MET A 162 10.47 13.94 7.77
N ARG A 163 11.28 13.25 6.95
CA ARG A 163 12.61 12.74 7.35
C ARG A 163 13.51 13.89 7.81
N ARG A 164 13.72 14.88 6.94
CA ARG A 164 14.59 16.04 7.24
C ARG A 164 14.12 16.83 8.45
N ALA A 165 12.81 17.03 8.62
CA ALA A 165 12.27 17.72 9.79
C ALA A 165 12.62 17.01 11.11
N LYS A 166 12.60 15.67 11.13
CA LYS A 166 13.00 14.89 12.31
C LYS A 166 14.49 15.04 12.61
N ASP A 167 15.34 15.00 11.58
CA ASP A 167 16.79 15.18 11.74
C ASP A 167 17.13 16.56 12.31
N ILE A 168 16.44 17.61 11.84
CA ILE A 168 16.61 19.00 12.33
C ILE A 168 16.08 19.17 13.76
N SER A 169 14.99 18.48 14.12
CA SER A 169 14.37 18.59 15.45
C SER A 169 15.24 18.05 16.60
N GLY A 170 16.36 17.38 16.30
CA GLY A 170 17.31 16.90 17.30
C GLY A 170 16.76 15.86 18.27
N ALA A 171 15.65 15.20 17.92
CA ALA A 171 15.07 14.17 18.78
C ALA A 171 16.08 13.03 19.03
N PRO A 172 16.39 12.67 20.28
CA PRO A 172 17.48 11.75 20.58
C PRO A 172 17.27 10.40 19.90
N SER A 173 18.37 9.80 19.42
CA SER A 173 18.39 8.44 18.88
C SER A 173 17.94 7.44 19.96
N PRO A 174 17.14 6.43 19.61
CA PRO A 174 16.57 5.48 20.58
C PRO A 174 17.62 4.69 21.38
N SER A 175 18.86 4.62 20.90
CA SER A 175 19.97 3.95 21.59
C SER A 175 20.46 4.62 22.88
N GLN A 176 19.98 5.83 23.22
CA GLN A 176 20.44 6.58 24.40
C GLN A 176 19.37 6.80 25.49
N SER A 177 18.12 6.33 25.30
CA SER A 177 17.03 6.54 26.26
C SER A 177 16.55 5.23 26.88
N LEU A 178 17.17 4.83 27.98
CA LEU A 178 16.69 3.74 28.87
C LEU A 178 15.52 4.17 29.77
N SER A 179 14.91 5.34 29.52
CA SER A 179 13.84 5.91 30.34
C SER A 179 12.48 5.79 29.63
N PRO A 180 11.51 5.04 30.17
CA PRO A 180 10.21 4.79 29.54
C PRO A 180 9.19 5.94 29.69
N SER A 181 9.61 7.13 30.14
CA SER A 181 8.67 8.17 30.64
C SER A 181 8.63 9.49 29.87
N THR A 182 9.16 9.59 28.64
CA THR A 182 9.03 10.82 27.84
C THR A 182 8.65 10.52 26.40
N SER A 183 7.63 11.21 25.90
CA SER A 183 7.01 11.12 24.58
C SER A 183 8.06 11.19 23.45
N GLN A 184 8.64 10.05 23.08
CA GLN A 184 9.48 9.96 21.89
C GLN A 184 8.60 10.27 20.68
N PRO A 185 9.03 11.18 19.78
CA PRO A 185 8.25 11.43 18.57
C PRO A 185 8.04 10.12 17.80
N PRO A 186 6.81 9.85 17.32
CA PRO A 186 6.53 8.60 16.63
C PRO A 186 7.48 8.41 15.43
N SER A 187 7.88 7.15 15.16
CA SER A 187 8.68 6.80 13.98
C SER A 187 8.02 7.33 12.69
N LEU A 188 8.80 7.57 11.63
CA LEU A 188 8.26 7.98 10.31
C LEU A 188 7.22 6.98 9.80
N ALA A 189 7.43 5.69 10.10
CA ALA A 189 6.50 4.61 9.82
C ALA A 189 5.06 4.87 10.29
N HIS A 190 4.87 5.63 11.37
CA HIS A 190 3.54 5.96 11.91
C HIS A 190 2.86 7.16 11.23
N ALA A 191 3.54 7.80 10.29
CA ALA A 191 3.05 8.96 9.56
C ALA A 191 2.96 8.69 8.05
N VAL A 192 3.05 7.43 7.62
CA VAL A 192 2.95 7.04 6.21
C VAL A 192 2.09 5.77 6.08
N PRO A 193 1.40 5.58 4.94
CA PRO A 193 0.65 4.37 4.67
C PRO A 193 1.55 3.12 4.65
N GLU A 194 1.10 2.06 5.32
CA GLU A 194 1.85 0.80 5.40
C GLU A 194 1.45 -0.16 4.26
N PRO A 195 2.42 -0.65 3.47
CA PRO A 195 2.12 -1.34 2.21
C PRO A 195 1.45 -2.71 2.36
N ALA A 196 1.83 -3.53 3.35
CA ALA A 196 1.31 -4.90 3.43
C ALA A 196 -0.18 -4.92 3.79
N SER A 197 -0.58 -4.13 4.77
CA SER A 197 -2.00 -3.96 5.14
C SER A 197 -2.83 -3.37 4.02
N ALA A 198 -2.30 -2.39 3.27
CA ALA A 198 -2.98 -1.82 2.11
C ALA A 198 -3.16 -2.84 0.98
N ILE A 199 -2.15 -3.66 0.68
CA ILE A 199 -2.24 -4.76 -0.30
C ILE A 199 -3.36 -5.74 0.10
N ARG A 200 -3.37 -6.17 1.36
CA ARG A 200 -4.40 -7.10 1.86
C ARG A 200 -5.79 -6.51 1.77
N PHE A 201 -5.95 -5.26 2.18
CA PHE A 201 -7.21 -4.53 2.09
C PHE A 201 -7.70 -4.41 0.63
N ALA A 202 -6.83 -3.99 -0.29
CA ALA A 202 -7.17 -3.82 -1.71
C ALA A 202 -7.60 -5.13 -2.39
N LEU A 203 -6.94 -6.24 -2.04
CA LEU A 203 -7.29 -7.56 -2.57
C LEU A 203 -8.61 -8.08 -2.00
N GLU A 204 -8.90 -7.75 -0.74
CA GLU A 204 -10.13 -8.19 -0.07
C GLU A 204 -11.36 -7.40 -0.53
N PHE A 205 -11.25 -6.08 -0.66
CA PHE A 205 -12.40 -5.18 -0.90
C PHE A 205 -12.45 -4.58 -2.30
N GLY A 206 -11.67 -5.09 -3.26
CA GLY A 206 -11.81 -4.70 -4.67
C GLY A 206 -11.28 -3.31 -5.03
N CYS A 207 -10.10 -2.94 -4.52
CA CYS A 207 -9.42 -1.68 -4.89
C CYS A 207 -8.06 -1.93 -5.56
N PRO A 208 -8.01 -2.57 -6.75
CA PRO A 208 -6.75 -2.96 -7.36
C PRO A 208 -5.89 -1.77 -7.83
N SER A 209 -6.46 -0.57 -7.94
CA SER A 209 -5.78 0.65 -8.40
C SER A 209 -4.57 1.04 -7.54
N ILE A 210 -4.57 0.73 -6.25
CA ILE A 210 -3.45 1.03 -5.34
C ILE A 210 -2.34 -0.02 -5.35
N LEU A 211 -2.62 -1.23 -5.85
CA LEU A 211 -1.70 -2.36 -5.78
C LEU A 211 -0.34 -2.08 -6.45
N PRO A 212 -0.25 -1.44 -7.63
CA PRO A 212 1.05 -1.14 -8.25
C PRO A 212 1.96 -0.32 -7.33
N ALA A 213 1.43 0.75 -6.73
CA ALA A 213 2.18 1.61 -5.83
C ALA A 213 2.50 0.92 -4.49
N ALA A 214 1.56 0.14 -3.95
CA ALA A 214 1.75 -0.56 -2.68
C ALA A 214 2.79 -1.69 -2.79
N PHE A 215 2.74 -2.49 -3.86
CA PHE A 215 3.76 -3.50 -4.14
C PHE A 215 5.11 -2.86 -4.46
N TYR A 216 5.13 -1.76 -5.22
CA TYR A 216 6.38 -1.04 -5.47
C TYR A 216 7.01 -0.53 -4.17
N GLN A 217 6.21 0.09 -3.28
CA GLN A 217 6.66 0.49 -1.94
C GLN A 217 7.21 -0.70 -1.14
N LEU A 218 6.49 -1.82 -1.12
CA LEU A 218 6.89 -3.04 -0.41
C LEU A 218 8.21 -3.60 -0.96
N ALA A 219 8.41 -3.56 -2.28
CA ALA A 219 9.63 -4.01 -2.94
C ALA A 219 10.87 -3.19 -2.54
N ARG A 220 10.69 -1.94 -2.09
CA ARG A 220 11.78 -1.09 -1.57
C ARG A 220 12.11 -1.43 -0.11
N THR A 221 11.15 -1.98 0.63
CA THR A 221 11.30 -2.34 2.05
C THR A 221 12.17 -3.59 2.23
N HIS A 222 13.10 -3.55 3.18
CA HIS A 222 13.95 -4.71 3.50
C HIS A 222 13.11 -5.77 4.22
N VAL A 223 13.22 -7.04 3.80
CA VAL A 223 12.43 -8.15 4.41
C VAL A 223 12.64 -8.27 5.92
N MET A 224 13.86 -8.03 6.41
CA MET A 224 14.17 -7.99 7.85
C MET A 224 13.65 -6.75 8.60
N LYS A 225 13.05 -5.76 7.92
CA LYS A 225 12.40 -4.60 8.54
C LYS A 225 10.92 -4.92 8.74
N ASP A 226 10.66 -5.71 9.78
CA ASP A 226 9.33 -6.12 10.20
C ASP A 226 8.69 -5.10 11.14
N TRP A 227 7.44 -4.73 10.87
CA TRP A 227 6.66 -3.79 11.67
C TRP A 227 6.53 -4.21 13.13
N ASP A 228 6.43 -5.50 13.42
CA ASP A 228 6.23 -5.99 14.79
C ASP A 228 7.56 -6.11 15.56
N SER A 229 8.70 -5.89 14.88
CA SER A 229 10.03 -5.93 15.49
C SER A 229 10.49 -4.53 15.93
N PRO A 230 10.77 -4.31 17.23
CA PRO A 230 11.31 -3.04 17.72
C PRO A 230 12.62 -2.63 17.03
N HIS A 231 13.41 -3.60 16.57
CA HIS A 231 14.67 -3.36 15.85
C HIS A 231 14.49 -2.71 14.48
N SER A 232 13.29 -2.76 13.92
CA SER A 232 12.97 -2.15 12.63
C SER A 232 12.81 -0.64 12.70
N PHE A 233 12.72 -0.06 13.90
CA PHE A 233 12.53 1.38 14.12
C PHE A 233 13.78 2.08 14.65
N VAL A 234 14.93 1.39 14.66
CA VAL A 234 16.20 1.92 15.17
C VAL A 234 16.61 3.19 14.42
N ALA A 235 16.53 3.18 13.08
CA ALA A 235 16.54 4.43 12.34
C ALA A 235 15.10 4.96 12.29
N ARG A 236 14.86 6.12 12.89
CA ARG A 236 13.52 6.75 13.00
C ARG A 236 12.87 7.07 11.64
N THR A 237 13.63 6.90 10.56
CA THR A 237 13.28 7.11 9.16
C THR A 237 12.98 5.81 8.41
N ASP A 238 13.18 4.65 9.03
CA ASP A 238 12.86 3.35 8.45
C ASP A 238 11.35 3.21 8.23
N LEU A 239 10.99 2.53 7.14
CA LEU A 239 9.61 2.23 6.76
C LEU A 239 9.42 0.71 6.72
N PRO A 240 9.28 0.05 7.89
CA PRO A 240 9.02 -1.38 7.95
C PRO A 240 7.65 -1.74 7.36
N ALA A 241 7.46 -3.02 7.08
CA ALA A 241 6.20 -3.56 6.59
C ALA A 241 5.69 -4.68 7.51
N ARG A 242 4.38 -4.88 7.54
CA ARG A 242 3.73 -5.97 8.28
C ARG A 242 3.78 -7.25 7.45
N TRP A 243 4.97 -7.83 7.31
CA TRP A 243 5.22 -9.00 6.45
C TRP A 243 4.30 -10.18 6.77
N THR A 244 3.94 -10.34 8.05
CA THR A 244 3.05 -11.38 8.57
C THR A 244 1.61 -11.30 8.01
N LEU A 245 1.19 -10.16 7.46
CA LEU A 245 -0.13 -10.01 6.85
C LEU A 245 -0.23 -10.62 5.45
N LEU A 246 0.89 -10.84 4.76
CA LEU A 246 0.90 -11.28 3.36
C LEU A 246 0.86 -12.80 3.27
N TYR A 247 -0.01 -13.32 2.39
CA TYR A 247 -0.03 -14.74 2.10
C TYR A 247 0.98 -15.11 1.00
N SER A 248 1.16 -16.41 0.78
CA SER A 248 2.08 -16.96 -0.21
C SER A 248 1.87 -16.36 -1.61
N ALA A 249 0.62 -16.15 -2.03
CA ALA A 249 0.31 -15.55 -3.32
C ALA A 249 0.85 -14.11 -3.46
N GLU A 250 0.67 -13.26 -2.44
CA GLU A 250 1.17 -11.88 -2.46
C GLU A 250 2.70 -11.82 -2.38
N LEU A 251 3.31 -12.69 -1.58
CA LEU A 251 4.77 -12.80 -1.50
C LEU A 251 5.36 -13.25 -2.84
N MET A 252 4.73 -14.21 -3.52
CA MET A 252 5.16 -14.64 -4.85
C MET A 252 5.02 -13.53 -5.90
N ARG A 253 3.93 -12.73 -5.86
CA ARG A 253 3.77 -11.55 -6.71
C ARG A 253 4.88 -10.53 -6.47
N LEU A 254 5.21 -10.26 -5.21
CA LEU A 254 6.31 -9.37 -4.84
C LEU A 254 7.65 -9.85 -5.43
N LEU A 255 8.00 -11.12 -5.22
CA LEU A 255 9.26 -11.70 -5.70
C LEU A 255 9.35 -11.66 -7.22
N ARG A 256 8.29 -12.07 -7.93
CA ARG A 256 8.23 -12.00 -9.40
C ARG A 256 8.35 -10.57 -9.90
N GLY A 257 7.69 -9.62 -9.24
CA GLY A 257 7.77 -8.21 -9.59
C GLY A 257 9.18 -7.64 -9.41
N GLN A 258 9.86 -7.99 -8.32
CA GLN A 258 11.26 -7.64 -8.11
C GLN A 258 12.17 -8.21 -9.20
N THR A 259 11.99 -9.49 -9.55
CA THR A 259 12.74 -10.12 -10.65
C THR A 259 12.49 -9.41 -11.97
N ARG A 260 11.24 -9.18 -12.36
CA ARG A 260 10.89 -8.50 -13.63
C ARG A 260 11.41 -7.06 -13.69
N MET A 261 11.35 -6.32 -12.59
CA MET A 261 11.92 -4.97 -12.52
C MET A 261 13.45 -5.00 -12.69
N SER A 262 14.11 -5.99 -12.10
CA SER A 262 15.57 -6.16 -12.25
C SER A 262 15.94 -6.54 -13.68
N GLU A 263 15.23 -7.48 -14.30
CA GLU A 263 15.45 -7.93 -15.68
C GLU A 263 15.17 -6.82 -16.69
N ASP A 264 14.05 -6.11 -16.55
CA ASP A 264 13.68 -5.02 -17.48
C ASP A 264 14.57 -3.80 -17.29
N GLY A 265 15.05 -3.54 -16.07
CA GLY A 265 16.09 -2.54 -15.79
C GLY A 265 17.38 -2.86 -16.55
N ALA A 266 17.91 -4.08 -16.40
CA ALA A 266 19.11 -4.54 -17.12
C ALA A 266 18.91 -4.51 -18.64
N ALA A 267 17.77 -4.99 -19.15
CA ALA A 267 17.45 -4.98 -20.58
C ALA A 267 17.32 -3.55 -21.14
N SER A 268 16.74 -2.61 -20.40
CA SER A 268 16.61 -1.20 -20.83
C SER A 268 17.95 -0.49 -20.98
N LEU A 269 19.00 -0.98 -20.31
CA LEU A 269 20.37 -0.47 -20.42
C LEU A 269 21.16 -1.06 -21.58
N SER A 270 20.71 -2.19 -22.10
CA SER A 270 21.41 -2.95 -23.14
C SER A 270 20.73 -2.84 -24.51
N THR A 271 19.80 -1.88 -24.69
CA THR A 271 19.14 -1.68 -25.99
C THR A 271 19.78 -0.52 -26.75
N ASP A 272 20.15 -0.82 -28.00
CA ASP A 272 20.63 0.10 -29.03
C ASP A 272 19.79 1.40 -29.13
N GLU A 273 18.48 1.30 -28.85
CA GLU A 273 17.54 2.41 -28.92
C GLU A 273 17.75 3.44 -27.81
N THR A 274 18.17 3.03 -26.61
CA THR A 274 18.35 3.94 -25.47
C THR A 274 19.53 4.89 -25.71
N PHE A 275 20.70 4.34 -26.09
CA PHE A 275 21.87 5.17 -26.40
C PHE A 275 21.63 6.03 -27.63
N SER A 276 20.95 5.50 -28.66
CA SER A 276 20.57 6.28 -29.85
C SER A 276 19.63 7.45 -29.53
N ALA A 277 18.74 7.30 -28.53
CA ALA A 277 17.84 8.35 -28.08
C ALA A 277 18.56 9.47 -27.30
N ILE A 278 19.63 9.15 -26.57
CA ILE A 278 20.31 10.08 -25.66
C ILE A 278 21.54 10.73 -26.31
N LEU A 279 22.37 9.95 -27.01
CA LEU A 279 23.65 10.42 -27.54
C LEU A 279 23.48 11.15 -28.87
N GLN A 280 24.25 12.21 -29.03
CA GLN A 280 24.43 12.87 -30.33
C GLN A 280 25.17 11.92 -31.29
N PRO A 281 24.97 12.02 -32.63
CA PRO A 281 25.59 11.11 -33.59
C PRO A 281 27.12 10.99 -33.47
N GLY A 282 27.82 12.08 -33.12
CA GLY A 282 29.27 12.07 -32.91
C GLY A 282 29.72 11.53 -31.53
N CYS A 283 28.78 11.25 -30.64
CA CYS A 283 29.03 10.66 -29.32
C CYS A 283 28.51 9.22 -29.19
N LEU A 284 27.76 8.75 -30.19
CA LEU A 284 27.21 7.41 -30.27
C LEU A 284 28.24 6.49 -30.96
N PRO A 285 28.78 5.47 -30.27
CA PRO A 285 29.61 4.49 -30.94
C PRO A 285 28.84 3.83 -32.08
N TRP A 286 29.53 3.54 -33.19
CA TRP A 286 28.87 2.99 -34.37
C TRP A 286 28.24 1.61 -34.10
N TRP A 287 28.77 0.84 -33.14
CA TRP A 287 28.19 -0.45 -32.73
C TRP A 287 26.94 -0.31 -31.85
N GLU A 288 26.68 0.85 -31.28
CA GLU A 288 25.44 1.16 -30.55
C GLU A 288 24.40 1.82 -31.45
N ASN A 289 24.78 2.11 -32.70
CA ASN A 289 23.90 2.78 -33.64
C ASN A 289 22.95 1.77 -34.29
N THR A 290 21.66 1.95 -33.99
CA THR A 290 20.53 1.16 -34.54
C THR A 290 20.48 1.12 -36.08
N ALA A 291 21.17 2.03 -36.77
CA ALA A 291 21.30 2.01 -38.22
C ALA A 291 22.10 0.81 -38.76
N PHE A 292 22.90 0.13 -37.93
CA PHE A 292 23.67 -1.05 -38.32
C PHE A 292 23.00 -2.37 -37.89
N PRO A 293 22.95 -3.40 -38.75
CA PRO A 293 22.33 -4.69 -38.42
C PRO A 293 23.01 -5.39 -37.23
N TRP A 294 22.21 -6.07 -36.38
CA TRP A 294 22.66 -6.69 -35.13
C TRP A 294 23.78 -7.74 -35.29
N PHE A 295 23.84 -8.44 -36.43
CA PHE A 295 24.84 -9.49 -36.68
C PHE A 295 26.24 -8.93 -36.96
N VAL A 296 26.35 -7.75 -37.60
CA VAL A 296 27.63 -7.06 -37.83
C VAL A 296 28.26 -6.62 -36.50
N ARG A 297 27.42 -6.36 -35.50
CA ARG A 297 27.83 -5.85 -34.19
C ARG A 297 28.31 -6.96 -33.27
N ARG A 298 27.64 -8.12 -33.31
CA ARG A 298 28.02 -9.32 -32.56
C ARG A 298 29.41 -9.88 -32.92
N GLU A 299 29.78 -9.83 -34.20
CA GLU A 299 31.12 -10.27 -34.65
C GLU A 299 32.26 -9.42 -34.06
N VAL A 300 31.98 -8.17 -33.67
CA VAL A 300 32.97 -7.24 -33.08
C VAL A 300 33.05 -7.39 -31.56
N GLU A 301 31.95 -7.70 -30.89
CA GLU A 301 31.95 -8.05 -29.45
C GLU A 301 32.76 -9.32 -29.16
N GLU A 302 32.71 -10.30 -30.05
CA GLU A 302 33.47 -11.56 -29.95
C GLU A 302 34.96 -11.39 -30.34
N SER A 303 35.34 -10.27 -30.98
CA SER A 303 36.68 -10.00 -31.51
C SER A 303 37.39 -8.86 -30.76
N ASP A 304 37.56 -8.96 -29.44
CA ASP A 304 38.49 -8.18 -28.57
C ASP A 304 38.58 -6.64 -28.82
N GLY A 305 37.57 -6.05 -29.46
CA GLY A 305 37.69 -4.79 -30.19
C GLY A 305 36.68 -3.74 -29.76
N ARG A 306 36.44 -3.58 -28.45
CA ARG A 306 35.86 -2.33 -27.95
C ARG A 306 36.92 -1.24 -28.11
N GLU A 307 36.96 -0.63 -29.30
CA GLU A 307 37.74 0.59 -29.55
C GLU A 307 37.51 1.60 -28.44
N ASP A 308 38.62 2.21 -28.01
CA ASP A 308 38.82 3.01 -26.80
C ASP A 308 37.55 3.67 -26.24
N SER A 309 37.16 3.27 -25.02
CA SER A 309 36.20 4.01 -24.18
C SER A 309 36.55 5.50 -24.04
N GLU A 310 37.83 5.85 -24.27
CA GLU A 310 38.34 7.22 -24.36
C GLU A 310 37.85 8.00 -25.60
N ALA A 311 37.53 7.32 -26.71
CA ALA A 311 37.03 7.93 -27.94
C ALA A 311 35.55 8.35 -27.86
N TYR A 312 34.77 7.74 -26.95
CA TYR A 312 33.34 8.07 -26.74
C TYR A 312 33.04 8.41 -25.28
N PRO A 313 33.51 9.55 -24.76
CA PRO A 313 33.42 9.85 -23.33
C PRO A 313 31.98 9.99 -22.81
N CYS A 314 31.04 10.47 -23.64
CA CYS A 314 29.62 10.58 -23.26
C CYS A 314 28.96 9.20 -23.12
N TYR A 315 29.22 8.29 -24.07
CA TYR A 315 28.74 6.91 -23.98
C TYR A 315 29.32 6.20 -22.75
N ALA A 316 30.64 6.29 -22.57
CA ALA A 316 31.31 5.69 -21.42
C ALA A 316 30.79 6.21 -20.07
N LEU A 317 30.39 7.49 -20.01
CA LEU A 317 29.74 8.07 -18.83
C LEU A 317 28.31 7.53 -18.65
N LEU A 318 27.49 7.49 -19.71
CA LEU A 318 26.13 6.94 -19.62
C LEU A 318 26.11 5.47 -19.20
N VAL A 319 26.97 4.63 -19.77
CA VAL A 319 27.12 3.23 -19.34
C VAL A 319 27.42 3.15 -17.84
N ARG A 320 28.31 4.01 -17.33
CA ARG A 320 28.62 4.08 -15.89
C ARG A 320 27.45 4.57 -15.06
N LEU A 321 26.75 5.63 -15.49
CA LEU A 321 25.57 6.15 -14.80
C LEU A 321 24.46 5.11 -14.72
N PHE A 322 24.17 4.45 -15.83
CA PHE A 322 23.20 3.39 -15.91
C PHE A 322 23.58 2.16 -15.08
N ALA A 323 24.83 1.72 -15.14
CA ALA A 323 25.34 0.71 -14.22
C ALA A 323 25.28 1.17 -12.75
N ALA A 324 25.35 2.47 -12.44
CA ALA A 324 25.17 2.95 -11.07
C ALA A 324 23.70 2.94 -10.62
N VAL A 325 22.79 3.34 -11.50
CA VAL A 325 21.32 3.40 -11.28
C VAL A 325 20.72 2.01 -11.12
N PHE A 326 21.14 1.06 -11.97
CA PHE A 326 20.57 -0.28 -12.07
C PHE A 326 21.52 -1.40 -11.61
N ARG A 327 22.66 -1.04 -11.00
CA ARG A 327 23.80 -1.89 -10.60
C ARG A 327 23.50 -3.39 -10.58
N GLU A 328 23.97 -4.05 -11.63
CA GLU A 328 23.79 -5.47 -12.00
C GLU A 328 24.27 -6.52 -10.97
N ALA A 329 24.65 -6.16 -9.74
CA ALA A 329 25.23 -7.12 -8.78
C ALA A 329 24.92 -6.87 -7.29
N ALA A 330 23.85 -6.11 -6.97
CA ALA A 330 23.35 -6.06 -5.59
C ALA A 330 21.91 -6.60 -5.53
N PRO A 331 21.60 -7.60 -4.69
CA PRO A 331 20.22 -8.00 -4.46
C PRO A 331 19.44 -6.82 -3.88
N GLY A 332 18.54 -6.23 -4.69
CA GLY A 332 17.67 -5.14 -4.29
C GLY A 332 17.99 -3.78 -4.92
N VAL A 333 17.80 -3.67 -6.24
CA VAL A 333 17.46 -2.38 -6.89
C VAL A 333 16.16 -1.89 -6.24
N ARG A 334 16.28 -1.18 -5.10
CA ARG A 334 15.13 -0.89 -4.24
C ARG A 334 14.28 0.25 -4.78
N ASP A 335 14.81 1.12 -5.64
CA ASP A 335 14.09 2.32 -6.07
C ASP A 335 14.59 2.90 -7.42
N PRO A 336 14.29 2.22 -8.55
CA PRO A 336 14.68 2.69 -9.88
C PRO A 336 14.04 4.04 -10.26
N LEU A 337 12.85 4.38 -9.73
CA LEU A 337 12.19 5.66 -10.01
C LEU A 337 12.94 6.83 -9.36
N LYS A 338 13.44 6.64 -8.13
CA LYS A 338 14.28 7.63 -7.45
C LYS A 338 15.65 7.74 -8.13
N ALA A 339 16.28 6.62 -8.46
CA ALA A 339 17.60 6.63 -9.10
C ALA A 339 17.57 7.37 -10.45
N LEU A 340 16.55 7.12 -11.29
CA LEU A 340 16.33 7.87 -12.54
C LEU A 340 16.07 9.37 -12.29
N LYS A 341 15.37 9.74 -11.20
CA LYS A 341 15.13 11.13 -10.83
C LYS A 341 16.42 11.84 -10.43
N GLU A 342 17.30 11.17 -9.70
CA GLU A 342 18.59 11.71 -9.26
C GLU A 342 19.58 11.89 -10.41
N CYS A 343 19.43 11.12 -11.51
CA CYS A 343 20.21 11.31 -12.73
C CYS A 343 20.04 12.67 -13.40
N VAL A 344 19.00 13.44 -13.09
CA VAL A 344 18.86 14.81 -13.62
C VAL A 344 20.02 15.70 -13.16
N ASP A 345 20.54 15.43 -11.96
CA ASP A 345 21.72 16.08 -11.37
C ASP A 345 22.80 15.03 -11.08
N TYR A 346 23.15 14.26 -12.12
CA TYR A 346 24.10 13.15 -12.00
C TYR A 346 25.48 13.57 -11.49
N GLU A 347 25.89 14.83 -11.74
CA GLU A 347 27.15 15.39 -11.23
C GLU A 347 27.17 15.41 -9.69
N ARG A 348 26.03 15.71 -9.07
CA ARG A 348 25.87 15.69 -7.61
C ARG A 348 25.61 14.29 -7.08
N ALA A 349 24.81 13.49 -7.78
CA ALA A 349 24.39 12.17 -7.33
C ALA A 349 25.51 11.12 -7.42
N PHE A 350 26.44 11.26 -8.37
CA PHE A 350 27.51 10.29 -8.64
C PHE A 350 28.90 10.96 -8.68
N PRO A 351 29.46 11.39 -7.54
CA PRO A 351 30.62 12.28 -7.48
C PRO A 351 32.01 11.67 -7.82
N GLU A 352 32.15 10.48 -8.44
CA GLU A 352 33.45 9.78 -8.57
C GLU A 352 34.16 9.79 -9.95
N SER A 353 35.47 9.51 -9.87
CA SER A 353 36.59 9.81 -10.78
C SER A 353 36.67 8.99 -12.08
N GLY A 354 36.54 9.65 -13.22
CA GLY A 354 36.89 9.13 -14.55
C GLY A 354 37.30 10.27 -15.50
N THR A 355 37.73 9.93 -16.72
CA THR A 355 38.27 10.88 -17.72
C THR A 355 37.27 11.92 -18.20
N ALA A 356 35.98 11.55 -18.34
CA ALA A 356 34.88 12.49 -18.53
C ALA A 356 33.96 12.52 -17.31
N LYS A 357 33.78 13.72 -16.75
CA LYS A 357 32.93 14.00 -15.58
C LYS A 357 31.54 14.53 -15.97
N ARG A 358 31.34 14.88 -17.24
CA ARG A 358 30.14 15.55 -17.74
C ARG A 358 29.83 15.08 -19.15
N LEU A 359 28.55 14.98 -19.48
CA LEU A 359 28.10 14.84 -20.86
C LEU A 359 28.39 16.14 -21.63
N CYS A 360 28.58 16.04 -22.95
CA CYS A 360 28.56 17.24 -23.79
C CYS A 360 27.16 17.86 -23.77
N THR A 361 27.05 19.17 -24.02
CA THR A 361 25.78 19.91 -23.91
C THR A 361 24.63 19.22 -24.65
N GLY A 362 24.87 18.76 -25.88
CA GLY A 362 23.83 18.12 -26.69
C GLY A 362 23.42 16.72 -26.22
N CYS A 363 24.29 15.98 -25.51
CA CYS A 363 23.90 14.71 -24.89
C CYS A 363 23.22 14.94 -23.53
N ASP A 364 23.64 15.97 -22.79
CA ASP A 364 23.06 16.35 -21.50
C ASP A 364 21.59 16.77 -21.62
N GLU A 365 21.27 17.62 -22.61
CA GLU A 365 19.89 18.05 -22.90
C GLU A 365 18.99 16.86 -23.25
N ARG A 366 19.43 16.01 -24.19
CA ARG A 366 18.70 14.81 -24.61
C ARG A 366 18.53 13.80 -23.47
N PHE A 367 19.54 13.65 -22.62
CA PHE A 367 19.45 12.78 -21.45
C PHE A 367 18.37 13.27 -20.47
N LYS A 368 18.34 14.57 -20.18
CA LYS A 368 17.34 15.19 -19.30
C LYS A 368 15.92 15.11 -19.88
N GLU A 369 15.78 15.21 -21.20
CA GLU A 369 14.49 15.02 -21.89
C GLU A 369 14.02 13.56 -21.89
N TRP A 370 14.96 12.61 -21.95
CA TRP A 370 14.66 11.18 -21.94
C TRP A 370 14.19 10.67 -20.57
N ILE A 371 14.78 11.15 -19.46
CA ILE A 371 14.51 10.69 -18.10
C ILE A 371 13.00 10.64 -17.75
N PRO A 372 12.19 11.71 -17.97
CA PRO A 372 10.75 11.67 -17.72
C PRO A 372 10.02 10.56 -18.48
N GLY A 373 10.43 10.28 -19.71
CA GLY A 373 9.89 9.19 -20.53
C GLY A 373 10.18 7.82 -19.91
N ALA A 374 11.44 7.59 -19.53
CA ALA A 374 11.86 6.35 -18.88
C ALA A 374 11.12 6.10 -17.55
N ARG A 375 10.96 7.15 -16.71
CA ARG A 375 10.22 7.04 -15.45
C ARG A 375 8.74 6.73 -15.66
N ARG A 376 8.09 7.37 -16.64
CA ARG A 376 6.69 7.08 -16.99
C ARG A 376 6.50 5.65 -17.49
N GLU A 377 7.42 5.18 -18.32
CA GLU A 377 7.35 3.81 -18.84
C GLU A 377 7.52 2.77 -17.72
N LEU A 378 8.49 3.00 -16.82
CA LEU A 378 8.67 2.15 -15.64
C LEU A 378 7.41 2.12 -14.75
N TRP A 379 6.79 3.28 -14.48
CA TRP A 379 5.54 3.36 -13.73
C TRP A 379 4.41 2.57 -14.42
N ARG A 380 4.28 2.71 -15.74
CA ARG A 380 3.26 2.01 -16.54
C ARG A 380 3.44 0.49 -16.52
N LYS A 381 4.65 -0.01 -16.35
CA LYS A 381 4.95 -1.45 -16.27
C LYS A 381 4.71 -2.05 -14.88
N LEU A 382 4.59 -1.26 -13.80
CA LEU A 382 4.37 -1.77 -12.43
C LEU A 382 3.19 -2.75 -12.31
N PRO A 383 1.99 -2.49 -12.89
CA PRO A 383 0.88 -3.45 -12.83
C PRO A 383 1.24 -4.81 -13.45
N VAL A 384 2.03 -4.81 -14.54
CA VAL A 384 2.48 -6.02 -15.23
C VAL A 384 3.53 -6.75 -14.41
N TYR A 385 4.47 -6.04 -13.79
CA TYR A 385 5.49 -6.67 -12.95
C TYR A 385 4.86 -7.40 -11.76
N PHE A 386 3.91 -6.77 -11.07
CA PHE A 386 3.31 -7.31 -9.85
C PHE A 386 2.04 -8.15 -10.09
N GLU A 387 1.71 -8.47 -11.35
CA GLU A 387 0.55 -9.31 -11.71
C GLU A 387 -0.77 -8.76 -11.11
N VAL A 388 -0.94 -7.43 -11.16
CA VAL A 388 -2.13 -6.75 -10.64
C VAL A 388 -3.35 -7.13 -11.50
N PRO A 389 -4.47 -7.59 -10.90
CA PRO A 389 -5.67 -7.91 -11.65
C PRO A 389 -6.17 -6.70 -12.45
N SER A 390 -6.46 -6.88 -13.74
CA SER A 390 -7.15 -5.88 -14.55
C SER A 390 -8.56 -5.67 -14.01
N SER A 391 -9.01 -4.41 -13.92
CA SER A 391 -10.35 -4.02 -13.46
C SER A 391 -11.52 -4.60 -14.26
N SER A 392 -11.23 -5.30 -15.37
CA SER A 392 -12.19 -5.99 -16.25
C SER A 392 -12.52 -7.44 -15.85
N SER A 393 -12.04 -7.93 -14.70
CA SER A 393 -12.25 -9.32 -14.26
C SER A 393 -12.79 -9.45 -12.82
N GLN A 394 -13.67 -8.53 -12.39
CA GLN A 394 -14.44 -8.67 -11.14
C GLN A 394 -15.93 -8.54 -11.41
#